data_AF-A0A932Z7B7-F1
#
_entry.id   AF-A0A932Z7B7-F1
#
_cell.length_a   1.000
_cell.length_b   1.000
_cell.length_c   1.000
_cell.angle_alpha   90.00
_cell.angle_beta   90.00
_cell.angle_gamma   90.00
#
_symmetry.space_group_name_H-M   'P 1'
#
loop_
_entity.id
_entity.type
_entity.pdbx_description
1 polymer ?
#
loop_
_entity_poly.entity_id
_entity_poly.type
_entity_poly.pdbx_seq_one_letter_code
_entity_poly.pdbx_strand_id
1 'polypeptide(L)' 'MSAKAAPIVVKIGGSALGQLDSTLHDLVDLQRQGRVPVVVHGGGPVISQWMQRQG' A
#
# COMPACT_ATOMS: atom_id res chain seq x y z
N MET A 1 19.20 -17.39 17.84
CA MET A 1 17.98 -16.64 17.43
C MET A 1 18.04 -16.49 15.92
N SER A 2 17.01 -16.92 15.18
CA SER A 2 16.99 -16.71 13.72
C SER A 2 16.84 -15.21 13.44
N ALA A 3 17.62 -14.67 12.50
CA ALA A 3 17.52 -13.26 12.13
C ALA A 3 16.11 -12.98 11.58
N LYS A 4 15.41 -12.01 12.17
CA LYS A 4 14.09 -11.59 11.70
C LYS A 4 14.24 -11.02 10.29
N ALA A 5 13.41 -11.50 9.36
CA ALA A 5 13.45 -11.04 7.97
C ALA A 5 13.27 -9.51 7.91
N ALA A 6 14.10 -8.83 7.10
CA ALA A 6 14.02 -7.39 6.93
C ALA A 6 12.67 -7.01 6.29
N PRO A 7 12.02 -5.93 6.73
CA PRO A 7 10.77 -5.47 6.14
C PRO A 7 10.95 -5.03 4.68
N ILE A 8 9.93 -5.27 3.85
CA ILE A 8 9.84 -4.76 2.48
C ILE A 8 8.86 -3.59 2.48
N VAL A 9 9.34 -2.37 2.27
CA VAL A 9 8.46 -1.19 2.20
C VAL A 9 7.92 -1.04 0.78
N VAL A 10 6.59 -1.06 0.63
CA VAL A 10 5.89 -0.93 -0.65
C VAL A 10 5.13 0.39 -0.66
N LYS A 11 5.56 1.34 -1.51
CA LYS A 11 4.83 2.58 -1.74
C LYS A 11 3.76 2.37 -2.81
N ILE A 12 2.51 2.62 -2.45
CA ILE A 12 1.39 2.66 -3.37
C ILE A 12 0.95 4.11 -3.57
N GLY A 13 0.85 4.58 -4.81
CA GLY A 13 0.30 5.90 -5.12
C GLY A 13 -1.16 5.99 -4.67
N GLY A 14 -1.57 7.10 -4.03
CA GLY A 14 -2.95 7.22 -3.56
C GLY A 14 -4.00 7.21 -4.68
N SER A 15 -3.62 7.63 -5.90
CA SER A 15 -4.44 7.52 -7.10
C SER A 15 -4.59 6.09 -7.62
N ALA A 16 -3.59 5.24 -7.38
CA ALA A 16 -3.59 3.86 -7.83
C ALA A 16 -4.37 2.94 -6.88
N LEU A 17 -4.52 3.29 -5.59
CA LEU A 17 -5.09 2.43 -4.54
C LEU A 17 -6.50 1.88 -4.87
N GLY A 18 -7.30 2.61 -5.66
CA GLY A 18 -8.64 2.18 -6.10
C GLY A 18 -8.68 1.42 -7.43
N GLN A 19 -7.56 1.28 -8.12
CA GLN A 19 -7.42 0.59 -9.43
C GLN A 19 -6.40 -0.55 -9.36
N LEU A 20 -6.16 -1.09 -8.16
CA LEU A 20 -5.16 -2.13 -7.94
C LEU A 20 -5.72 -3.52 -8.27
N ASP A 21 -5.56 -3.96 -9.52
CA ASP A 21 -6.07 -5.27 -9.93
C ASP A 21 -5.32 -6.44 -9.25
N SER A 22 -3.98 -6.42 -9.23
CA SER A 22 -3.16 -7.47 -8.58
C SER A 22 -2.49 -7.05 -7.28
N THR A 23 -2.26 -5.76 -7.03
CA THR A 23 -1.29 -5.31 -6.01
C THR A 23 -1.62 -5.80 -4.60
N LEU A 24 -2.91 -5.89 -4.23
CA LEU A 24 -3.30 -6.45 -2.93
C LEU A 24 -3.05 -7.97 -2.87
N HIS A 25 -3.31 -8.69 -3.96
CA HIS A 25 -2.99 -10.11 -4.08
C HIS A 25 -1.47 -10.35 -4.01
N ASP A 26 -0.67 -9.51 -4.67
CA ASP A 26 0.79 -9.56 -4.63
C ASP A 26 1.31 -9.33 -3.20
N LEU A 27 0.68 -8.43 -2.43
CA LEU A 27 1.00 -8.19 -1.02
C LEU A 27 0.66 -9.38 -0.11
N VAL A 28 -0.50 -10.02 -0.35
CA VAL A 28 -0.91 -11.24 0.36
C VAL A 28 0.04 -12.38 0.02
N ASP A 29 0.38 -12.53 -1.25
CA ASP A 29 1.38 -13.49 -1.67
C ASP A 29 2.69 -13.18 -0.98
N LEU A 30 3.14 -11.90 -0.91
CA LEU A 30 4.27 -11.34 -0.12
C LEU A 30 4.23 -11.65 1.38
N GLN A 31 3.07 -11.86 1.95
CA GLN A 31 2.95 -12.30 3.33
C GLN A 31 3.07 -13.83 3.46
N ARG A 32 2.52 -14.62 2.53
CA ARG A 32 2.44 -16.10 2.60
C ARG A 32 3.77 -16.87 2.56
N GLN A 33 4.70 -16.52 1.67
CA GLN A 33 6.10 -16.99 1.67
C GLN A 33 6.96 -16.38 2.81
N GLY A 34 6.38 -15.76 3.85
CA GLY A 34 7.08 -15.38 5.09
C GLY A 34 7.83 -14.04 5.07
N ARG A 35 7.52 -13.15 4.11
CA ARG A 35 8.11 -11.81 4.03
C ARG A 35 7.26 -10.84 4.85
N VAL A 36 7.83 -9.71 5.21
CA VAL A 36 7.17 -8.69 6.05
C VAL A 36 6.93 -7.43 5.20
N PRO A 37 5.90 -7.41 4.35
CA PRO A 37 5.56 -6.20 3.60
C PRO A 37 4.99 -5.12 4.52
N VAL A 38 5.45 -3.89 4.34
CA VAL A 38 4.96 -2.68 5.01
C VAL A 38 4.45 -1.74 3.92
N VAL A 39 3.14 -1.49 3.89
CA VAL A 39 2.52 -0.69 2.83
C VAL A 39 2.42 0.77 3.26
N VAL A 40 2.84 1.67 2.38
CA VAL A 40 2.69 3.11 2.54
C VAL A 40 1.86 3.65 1.37
N HIS A 41 0.66 4.18 1.63
CA HIS A 41 -0.18 4.79 0.59
C HIS A 41 -0.36 6.29 0.79
N GLY A 42 -0.70 7.00 -0.29
CA GLY A 42 -1.14 8.40 -0.22
C GLY A 42 -2.67 8.50 -0.20
N GLY A 43 -3.23 9.70 -0.04
CA GLY A 43 -4.68 9.91 -0.10
C GLY A 43 -5.26 10.13 -1.51
N GLY A 44 -4.42 10.36 -2.53
CA GLY A 44 -4.85 10.42 -3.93
C GLY A 44 -5.89 11.52 -4.22
N PRO A 45 -6.75 11.33 -5.23
CA PRO A 45 -7.79 12.28 -5.61
C PRO A 45 -8.79 12.61 -4.49
N VAL A 46 -8.96 11.71 -3.51
CA VAL A 46 -9.85 11.92 -2.36
C VAL A 46 -9.45 13.18 -1.59
N ILE A 47 -8.16 13.48 -1.47
CA ILE A 47 -7.70 14.73 -0.83
C ILE A 47 -8.28 15.94 -1.57
N SER A 48 -8.08 16.00 -2.89
CA SER A 48 -8.58 17.10 -3.72
C SER A 48 -10.10 17.22 -3.70
N GLN A 49 -10.82 16.09 -3.68
CA GLN A 49 -12.28 16.07 -3.56
C GLN A 49 -12.76 16.68 -2.24
N TRP A 50 -12.11 16.36 -1.12
CA TRP A 50 -12.44 16.97 0.17
C TRP A 50 -12.09 18.45 0.22
N MET A 51 -10.96 18.87 -0.37
CA MET A 51 -10.60 20.28 -0.48
C MET A 51 -11.67 21.08 -1.24
N GLN A 52 -12.17 20.56 -2.36
CA GLN A 52 -13.25 21.20 -3.13
C GLN A 52 -14.58 21.27 -2.38
N ARG A 53 -14.86 20.32 -1.47
CA ARG A 53 -16.09 20.30 -0.68
C ARG A 53 -16.07 21.25 0.52
N GLN A 54 -14.89 21.63 0.99
CA GLN A 54 -14.72 22.46 2.19
C GLN A 54 -14.18 23.87 1.90
N GLY A 55 -13.72 24.14 0.67
CA GLY A 55 -13.37 25.49 0.19
C GLY A 55 -14.55 26.18 -0.44
#